data_AF-A0A917IWN5-F1
#
_entry.id   AF-A0A917IWN5-F1
#
_cell.length_a   1.000
_cell.length_b   1.000
_cell.length_c   1.000
_cell.angle_alpha   90.00
_cell.angle_beta   90.00
_cell.angle_gamma   90.00
#
_symmetry.space_group_name_H-M   'P 1'
#
loop_
_entity.id
_entity.type
_entity.pdbx_description
1 polymer ?
#
loop_
_entity_poly.entity_id
_entity_poly.type
_entity_poly.pdbx_seq_one_letter_code
_entity_poly.pdbx_strand_id
1 'polypeptide(L)' 'MPLKSLLLSLLLVMRAGTMYAQATDPWTEYMMPSPVHDTLARYTGKYELTITVWMDTEQPPTVVKALAVYEMKKLP' A
#
# COMPACT_ATOMS: atom_id res chain seq x y z
N MET A 1 -5.49 28.51 42.78
CA MET A 1 -4.46 27.60 42.23
C MET A 1 -3.14 28.36 42.09
N PRO A 2 -2.00 27.79 42.47
CA PRO A 2 -0.71 28.46 42.31
C PRO A 2 -0.37 28.63 40.83
N LEU A 3 0.19 29.79 40.44
CA LEU A 3 0.55 30.16 39.05
C LEU A 3 1.37 29.07 38.33
N LYS A 4 2.23 28.38 39.08
CA LYS A 4 3.06 27.27 38.59
C LYS A 4 2.23 26.06 38.14
N SER A 5 1.16 25.72 38.87
CA SER A 5 0.24 24.64 38.47
C SER A 5 -0.59 25.02 37.25
N LEU A 6 -0.88 26.31 37.07
CA LEU A 6 -1.62 26.82 35.90
C LEU A 6 -0.76 26.79 34.63
N LEU A 7 0.51 27.15 34.74
CA LEU A 7 1.49 27.01 33.65
C LEU A 7 1.71 25.54 33.26
N LEU A 8 1.82 24.65 34.24
CA LEU A 8 2.04 23.22 33.98
C LEU A 8 0.83 22.57 33.27
N SER A 9 -0.38 22.93 33.69
CA SER A 9 -1.61 22.42 33.06
C SER A 9 -1.80 22.96 31.64
N LEU A 10 -1.47 24.24 31.41
CA LEU A 10 -1.49 24.82 30.06
C LEU A 10 -0.51 24.10 29.11
N LEU A 11 0.71 23.81 29.59
CA LEU A 11 1.71 23.06 28.82
C LEU A 11 1.26 21.64 28.49
N LEU A 12 0.58 20.96 29.42
CA LEU A 12 0.03 19.62 29.16
C LEU A 12 -1.07 19.64 28.09
N VAL A 13 -1.98 20.62 28.14
CA VAL A 13 -3.06 20.76 27.16
C VAL A 13 -2.51 21.07 25.76
N MET A 14 -1.49 21.93 25.67
CA MET A 14 -0.83 22.24 24.39
C MET A 14 -0.11 21.00 23.79
N ARG A 15 0.55 20.19 24.62
CA ARG A 15 1.17 18.93 24.18
C ARG A 15 0.13 17.96 23.60
N ALA A 16 -0.99 17.76 24.29
CA ALA A 16 -2.04 16.85 23.85
C ALA A 16 -2.66 17.28 22.50
N GLY A 17 -2.83 18.58 22.27
CA GLY A 17 -3.37 19.10 21.00
C GLY A 17 -2.48 18.86 19.77
N THR A 18 -1.16 18.77 19.96
CA THR A 18 -0.22 18.57 18.85
C THR A 18 -0.02 17.11 18.42
N MET A 19 -0.36 16.14 19.30
CA MET A 19 -0.15 14.71 19.01
C MET A 19 -1.08 14.17 17.91
N TYR A 20 -2.26 14.78 17.74
CA TYR A 20 -3.25 14.38 16.73
C TYR A 20 -3.25 15.28 15.48
N ALA A 21 -2.41 16.34 15.46
CA ALA A 21 -2.31 17.27 14.33
C ALA A 21 -1.30 16.84 13.27
N GLN A 22 -0.47 15.83 13.56
CA GLN A 22 0.41 15.23 12.57
C GLN A 22 -0.42 14.28 11.72
N ALA A 23 -0.83 14.74 10.54
CA ALA A 23 -1.41 13.86 9.53
C ALA A 23 -0.44 12.70 9.29
N THR A 24 -0.95 11.47 9.37
CA THR A 24 -0.16 10.27 9.08
C THR A 24 0.42 10.42 7.68
N ASP A 25 1.74 10.37 7.58
CA ASP A 25 2.44 10.44 6.31
C ASP A 25 1.96 9.26 5.43
N PRO A 26 1.38 9.52 4.24
CA PRO A 26 0.84 8.46 3.38
C PRO A 26 1.89 7.40 3.03
N TRP A 27 3.16 7.79 2.96
CA TRP A 27 4.25 6.86 2.72
C TRP A 27 4.44 5.87 3.85
N THR A 28 4.14 6.26 5.09
CA THR A 28 4.23 5.35 6.25
C THR A 28 3.22 4.21 6.15
N GLU A 29 2.01 4.47 5.63
CA GLU A 29 0.99 3.43 5.41
C GLU A 29 1.37 2.45 4.29
N TYR A 30 2.03 2.94 3.23
CA TYR A 30 2.54 2.10 2.14
C TYR A 30 3.82 1.33 2.49
N MET A 31 4.53 1.71 3.54
CA MET A 31 5.80 1.09 3.92
C MET A 31 5.67 0.12 5.10
N MET A 32 4.52 0.11 5.79
CA MET A 32 4.24 -0.81 6.89
C MET A 32 3.37 -1.99 6.43
N PRO A 33 3.56 -3.19 7.02
CA PRO A 33 2.66 -4.31 6.76
C PRO A 33 1.20 -3.92 6.95
N SER A 34 0.41 -4.14 5.91
CA SER A 34 -1.02 -3.82 5.88
C SER A 34 -1.74 -4.86 5.02
N PRO A 35 -3.08 -4.94 5.07
CA PRO A 35 -3.83 -5.91 4.29
C PRO A 35 -3.56 -5.83 2.77
N VAL A 36 -3.16 -4.66 2.26
CA VAL A 36 -2.75 -4.48 0.85
C VAL A 36 -1.47 -5.27 0.56
N HIS A 37 -0.50 -5.28 1.49
CA HIS A 37 0.73 -6.05 1.35
C HIS A 37 0.47 -7.56 1.34
N ASP A 38 -0.44 -8.04 2.18
CA ASP A 38 -0.85 -9.46 2.18
C ASP A 38 -1.54 -9.83 0.86
N THR A 39 -2.34 -8.92 0.31
CA THR A 39 -3.00 -9.11 -0.98
C THR A 39 -1.97 -9.17 -2.11
N LEU A 40 -0.98 -8.26 -2.11
CA LEU A 40 0.11 -8.25 -3.09
C LEU A 40 1.02 -9.49 -2.98
N ALA A 41 1.29 -9.98 -1.77
CA ALA A 41 2.05 -11.21 -1.57
C ALA A 41 1.36 -12.43 -2.21
N ARG A 42 0.02 -12.46 -2.20
CA ARG A 42 -0.77 -13.52 -2.87
C ARG A 42 -0.72 -13.46 -4.39
N TYR A 43 -0.26 -12.36 -4.99
CA TYR A 43 0.00 -12.26 -6.43
C TYR A 43 1.35 -12.87 -6.85
N THR A 44 2.13 -13.41 -5.91
CA THR A 44 3.26 -14.27 -6.26
C THR A 44 2.76 -15.62 -6.76
N GLY A 45 3.38 -16.13 -7.82
CA GLY A 45 2.95 -17.40 -8.40
C GLY A 45 3.26 -17.54 -9.88
N LYS A 46 2.81 -18.67 -10.45
CA LYS A 46 2.85 -18.94 -11.88
C LYS A 46 1.45 -18.77 -12.46
N TYR A 47 1.34 -17.95 -13.48
CA TYR A 47 0.08 -17.64 -14.14
C TYR A 47 0.20 -18.04 -15.61
N GLU A 48 -0.71 -18.88 -16.05
CA GLU A 48 -0.90 -19.19 -17.46
C GLU A 48 -1.93 -18.22 -18.02
N LEU A 49 -1.49 -17.35 -18.93
CA LEU A 49 -2.34 -16.40 -19.62
C LEU A 49 -2.63 -16.94 -21.02
N THR A 50 -3.92 -17.03 -21.34
CA THR A 50 -4.38 -17.24 -22.71
C THR A 50 -4.97 -15.94 -23.21
N ILE A 51 -4.31 -15.30 -24.17
CA ILE A 51 -4.69 -14.02 -24.74
C ILE A 51 -5.23 -14.29 -26.14
N THR A 52 -6.48 -13.92 -26.38
CA THR A 52 -7.12 -14.03 -27.69
C THR A 52 -7.19 -12.64 -28.29
N VAL A 53 -6.48 -12.42 -29.40
CA VAL A 53 -6.38 -11.11 -30.06
C VAL A 53 -6.93 -11.22 -31.47
N TRP A 54 -7.89 -10.36 -31.80
CA TRP A 54 -8.33 -10.12 -33.16
C TRP A 54 -7.46 -9.00 -33.75
N MET A 55 -6.56 -9.36 -34.65
CA MET A 55 -5.76 -8.39 -35.40
C MET A 55 -6.55 -7.81 -36.60
N ASP A 56 -7.53 -8.58 -37.08
CA ASP A 56 -8.49 -8.25 -38.12
C ASP A 56 -9.81 -8.92 -37.72
N THR A 57 -10.93 -8.22 -37.87
CA THR A 57 -12.27 -8.73 -37.53
C THR A 57 -12.81 -9.73 -38.54
N GLU A 58 -12.25 -9.77 -39.77
CA GLU A 58 -12.65 -10.73 -40.81
C GLU A 58 -11.91 -12.06 -40.72
N GLN A 59 -10.89 -12.16 -39.86
CA GLN A 59 -10.09 -13.37 -39.67
C GLN A 59 -10.25 -13.96 -38.26
N PRO A 60 -10.04 -15.28 -38.10
CA PRO A 60 -10.06 -15.90 -36.79
C PRO A 60 -8.99 -15.29 -35.86
N PRO A 61 -9.28 -15.19 -34.56
CA PRO A 61 -8.36 -14.57 -33.63
C PRO A 61 -7.09 -15.38 -33.46
N THR A 62 -5.99 -14.68 -33.22
CA THR A 62 -4.74 -15.30 -32.82
C THR A 62 -4.78 -15.58 -31.32
N VAL A 63 -4.46 -16.83 -30.94
CA VAL A 63 -4.36 -17.22 -29.53
C VAL A 63 -2.89 -17.25 -29.13
N VAL A 64 -2.54 -16.41 -28.16
CA VAL A 64 -1.21 -16.34 -27.55
C VAL A 64 -1.28 -16.98 -26.17
N LYS A 65 -0.41 -17.96 -25.91
CA LYS A 65 -0.22 -18.54 -24.58
C LYS A 65 1.05 -17.98 -23.97
N ALA A 66 0.94 -17.37 -22.80
CA ALA A 66 2.06 -16.81 -22.06
C ALA A 66 2.09 -17.39 -20.65
N LEU A 67 3.30 -17.62 -20.14
CA LEU A 67 3.51 -18.02 -18.75
C LEU A 67 4.23 -16.88 -18.04
N ALA A 68 3.59 -16.33 -17.01
CA ALA A 68 4.14 -15.28 -16.17
C ALA A 68 4.50 -15.87 -14.80
N VAL A 69 5.72 -15.58 -14.33
CA VAL A 69 6.17 -15.98 -13.00
C VAL A 69 6.46 -14.71 -12.21
N TYR A 70 5.76 -14.52 -11.10
CA TYR A 70 5.96 -13.40 -10.20
C TYR A 70 6.58 -13.86 -8.89
N GLU A 71 7.70 -13.24 -8.53
CA GLU A 71 8.45 -13.53 -7.32
C GLU A 71 8.66 -12.24 -6.52
N MET A 72 8.40 -12.31 -5.21
CA MET A 72 8.75 -11.23 -4.29
C MET A 72 10.21 -11.39 -3.89
N LYS A 73 11.08 -10.58 -4.50
CA LYS A 73 12.50 -10.55 -4.14
C LYS A 73 12.67 -9.76 -2.84
N LYS A 74 13.24 -10.40 -1.83
CA LYS A 74 13.70 -9.70 -0.62
C LYS A 74 14.92 -8.85 -1.01
N LEU A 75 14.82 -7.53 -0.86
CA LEU A 75 15.96 -6.63 -1.05
C LEU A 75 16.97 -6.83 0.08
N PRO A 76 18.28 -6.77 -0.20
CA PRO A 76 19.34 -6.96 0.80
C PRO A 76 19.33 -5.87 1.87
#